data_AF-A0A536VIV9-F1
#
_entry.id   AF-A0A536VIV9-F1
#
_cell.length_a   1.000
_cell.length_b   1.000
_cell.length_c   1.000
_cell.angle_alpha   90.00
_cell.angle_beta   90.00
_cell.angle_gamma   90.00
#
_symmetry.space_group_name_H-M   'P 1'
#
loop_
_entity.id
_entity.type
_entity.pdbx_description
1 polymer ?
#
loop_
_entity_poly.entity_id
_entity_poly.type
_entity_poly.pdbx_seq_one_letter_code
_entity_poly.pdbx_strand_id
1 'polypeptide(L)' 'MAYSDKVLDHYENPRNVGSFAKDADDVGTGMVGAPACGDVMKLQIKVGADGTIEDAKFKTY' A
#
# COMPACT_ATOMS: atom_id res chain seq x y z
N MET A 1 23.38 14.40 -0.56
CA MET A 1 22.18 14.06 0.24
C MET A 1 21.80 12.63 -0.11
N ALA A 2 21.53 11.79 0.89
CA ALA A 2 21.45 10.33 0.73
C ALA A 2 20.18 9.83 0.02
N TYR A 3 19.20 10.70 -0.22
CA TYR A 3 17.92 10.35 -0.85
C TYR A 3 17.62 11.29 -2.00
N SER A 4 16.94 10.76 -3.02
CA SER A 4 16.46 11.56 -4.14
C SER A 4 15.25 12.39 -3.74
N ASP A 5 15.06 13.53 -4.38
CA ASP A 5 13.91 14.42 -4.16
C ASP A 5 12.57 13.69 -4.31
N LYS A 6 12.51 12.69 -5.20
CA LYS A 6 11.32 11.85 -5.39
C LYS A 6 10.99 11.02 -4.16
N VAL A 7 12.02 10.44 -3.51
CA VAL A 7 11.82 9.63 -2.31
C VAL A 7 11.34 10.51 -1.15
N LEU A 8 11.94 11.70 -1.01
CA LEU A 8 11.54 12.66 0.01
C LEU A 8 10.11 13.16 -0.20
N ASP A 9 9.71 13.48 -1.44
CA ASP A 9 8.33 13.90 -1.75
C ASP A 9 7.30 12.83 -1.35
N HIS A 10 7.55 11.55 -1.65
CA HIS A 10 6.65 10.48 -1.25
C HIS A 10 6.59 10.25 0.27
N TYR A 11 7.66 10.59 0.99
CA TYR A 11 7.73 10.48 2.45
C TYR A 11 7.03 11.65 3.15
N GLU A 12 7.28 12.88 2.70
CA GLU A 12 6.70 14.10 3.28
C GLU A 12 5.24 14.30 2.85
N ASN A 13 4.88 13.89 1.63
CA ASN A 13 3.52 13.93 1.09
C ASN A 13 3.00 12.51 0.83
N PRO A 14 2.66 11.74 1.88
CA PRO A 14 2.19 10.37 1.73
C PRO A 14 0.88 10.31 0.93
N ARG A 15 0.90 9.55 -0.16
CA ARG A 15 -0.26 9.30 -1.03
C ARG A 15 -0.79 7.91 -0.72
N ASN A 16 -2.11 7.73 -0.64
CA ASN A 16 -2.72 6.39 -0.55
C ASN A 16 -2.33 5.58 0.72
N VAL A 17 -1.92 6.26 1.80
CA VAL A 17 -1.65 5.60 3.08
C VAL A 17 -2.96 5.18 3.75
N GLY A 18 -3.04 3.93 4.17
CA GLY A 18 -4.18 3.44 4.95
C GLY A 18 -4.43 1.96 4.74
N SER A 19 -5.67 1.55 5.01
CA SER A 19 -6.14 0.20 4.77
C SER A 19 -7.61 0.19 4.40
N PHE A 20 -8.04 -0.83 3.67
CA PHE A 20 -9.45 -1.15 3.49
C PHE A 20 -9.91 -2.17 4.54
N ALA A 21 -11.22 -2.37 4.62
CA ALA A 21 -11.82 -3.44 5.40
C ALA A 21 -11.28 -4.81 4.93
N LYS A 22 -11.12 -5.77 5.86
CA LYS A 22 -10.50 -7.08 5.56
C LYS A 22 -11.48 -8.05 4.89
N ASP A 23 -12.76 -7.80 5.08
CA ASP A 23 -13.91 -8.60 4.71
C ASP A 23 -14.64 -8.06 3.47
N ALA A 24 -14.04 -7.06 2.81
CA ALA A 24 -14.56 -6.53 1.56
C ALA A 24 -14.22 -7.50 0.41
N ASP A 25 -15.25 -8.06 -0.23
CA ASP A 25 -15.12 -9.04 -1.32
C ASP A 25 -14.45 -8.45 -2.57
N ASP A 26 -14.53 -7.13 -2.73
CA ASP A 26 -13.92 -6.36 -3.81
C ASP A 26 -12.49 -5.91 -3.52
N VAL A 27 -11.89 -6.33 -2.40
CA VAL A 27 -10.55 -5.92 -1.97
C VAL A 27 -9.55 -7.08 -1.99
N GLY A 28 -8.57 -6.98 -2.89
CA GLY A 28 -7.39 -7.83 -2.88
C GLY A 28 -6.38 -7.34 -1.83
N THR A 29 -5.93 -8.22 -0.93
CA THR A 29 -4.92 -7.90 0.08
C THR A 29 -3.67 -8.75 -0.10
N GLY A 30 -2.53 -8.10 -0.35
CA GLY A 30 -1.20 -8.71 -0.35
C GLY A 30 -0.39 -8.23 0.84
N MET A 31 0.12 -9.14 1.65
CA MET A 31 1.06 -8.83 2.72
C MET A 31 2.32 -9.64 2.51
N VAL A 32 3.45 -8.94 2.38
CA VAL A 32 4.75 -9.54 2.10
C VAL A 32 5.80 -8.93 3.02
N GLY A 33 6.80 -9.72 3.38
CA GLY A 33 7.88 -9.28 4.26
C GLY A 33 8.18 -10.31 5.35
N ALA A 34 9.41 -10.28 5.84
CA ALA A 34 9.84 -11.10 6.95
C ALA A 34 9.93 -10.22 8.21
N PRO A 35 9.29 -10.57 9.33
CA PRO A 35 9.40 -9.83 10.58
C PRO A 35 10.85 -9.65 11.05
N ALA A 36 11.73 -10.58 10.67
CA ALA A 36 13.14 -10.56 11.00
C ALA A 36 13.94 -9.46 10.27
N CYS A 37 13.46 -8.99 9.10
CA CYS A 37 14.15 -7.98 8.30
C CYS A 37 13.60 -6.56 8.52
N GLY A 38 12.57 -6.40 9.36
CA GLY A 38 11.93 -5.09 9.61
C GLY A 38 11.02 -4.61 8.48
N ASP A 39 11.26 -5.04 7.24
CA ASP A 39 10.48 -4.60 6.08
C ASP A 39 9.23 -5.45 5.88
N VAL A 40 8.13 -5.03 6.49
CA VAL A 40 6.81 -5.64 6.27
C VAL A 40 5.91 -4.66 5.54
N MET A 41 5.49 -5.04 4.33
CA MET A 41 4.64 -4.21 3.49
C MET A 41 3.29 -4.88 3.26
N LYS A 42 2.23 -4.12 3.50
CA LYS A 42 0.85 -4.49 3.18
C LYS A 42 0.34 -3.58 2.07
N LEU A 43 -0.11 -4.18 0.98
CA LEU A 43 -0.72 -3.49 -0.15
C LEU A 43 -2.13 -4.05 -0.36
N GLN A 44 -3.10 -3.16 -0.50
CA GLN A 44 -4.49 -3.52 -0.77
C GLN A 44 -4.98 -2.79 -2.01
N ILE A 45 -5.69 -3.49 -2.88
CA ILE A 45 -6.32 -2.92 -4.08
C ILE A 45 -7.82 -3.16 -4.01
N LYS A 46 -8.61 -2.18 -4.42
CA LYS A 46 -10.04 -2.30 -4.59
C LYS A 46 -10.34 -2.47 -6.08
N VAL A 47 -11.08 -3.51 -6.43
CA VAL A 47 -11.39 -3.86 -7.82
C VAL A 47 -12.87 -3.62 -8.08
N GLY A 48 -13.18 -2.77 -9.05
CA GLY A 48 -14.54 -2.50 -9.50
C GLY A 48 -15.18 -3.69 -10.22
N ALA A 49 -16.49 -3.60 -10.45
CA ALA A 49 -17.25 -4.66 -11.10
C ALA A 49 -16.82 -4.94 -12.56
N ASP A 50 -16.14 -4.00 -13.19
CA ASP A 50 -15.54 -4.11 -14.53
C ASP A 50 -14.14 -4.76 -14.52
N GLY A 51 -13.61 -5.09 -13.34
CA GLY A 51 -12.26 -5.61 -13.16
C GLY A 51 -11.18 -4.54 -13.10
N THR A 52 -11.54 -3.25 -13.10
CA THR A 52 -10.59 -2.13 -13.01
C THR A 52 -10.21 -1.86 -11.56
N ILE A 53 -8.94 -1.56 -11.29
CA ILE A 53 -8.51 -1.12 -9.96
C ILE A 53 -8.97 0.33 -9.74
N GLU A 54 -9.91 0.53 -8.82
CA GLU A 54 -10.47 1.84 -8.51
C GLU A 54 -9.63 2.62 -7.50
N ASP A 55 -9.05 1.91 -6.54
CA ASP A 55 -8.24 2.50 -5.48
C ASP A 55 -7.19 1.50 -4.96
N ALA A 56 -6.10 2.03 -4.43
CA ALA A 56 -5.04 1.27 -3.83
C ALA A 56 -4.62 1.94 -2.52
N LYS A 57 -4.37 1.12 -1.49
CA LYS A 57 -3.85 1.59 -0.21
C LYS A 57 -2.66 0.76 0.21
N PHE A 58 -1.67 1.41 0.82
CA PHE A 58 -0.52 0.71 1.36
C PHE A 58 -0.25 1.09 2.80
N LYS A 59 0.41 0.17 3.49
CA LYS A 59 0.95 0.37 4.81
C LYS A 59 2.26 -0.41 4.92
N THR A 60 3.34 0.31 5.17
CA THR A 60 4.65 -0.26 5.52
C THR A 60 4.85 -0.11 7.02
N TYR A 61 5.47 -1.12 7.64
CA TYR A 61 5.80 -1.15 9.07
C TYR A 61 7.30 -1.02 9.30
#